data_AF-A0A1F8N976-F1
#
_entry.id   AF-A0A1F8N976-F1
#
_cell.length_a   1.000
_cell.length_b   1.000
_cell.length_c   1.000
_cell.angle_alpha   90.00
_cell.angle_beta   90.00
_cell.angle_gamma   90.00
#
_symmetry.space_group_name_H-M   'P 1'
#
loop_
_entity.id
_entity.type
_entity.pdbx_description
1 polymer ?
#
loop_
_entity_poly.entity_id
_entity_poly.type
_entity_poly.pdbx_seq_one_letter_code
_entity_poly.pdbx_strand_id
1 'polypeptide(L)'
;MTHSLAFELSGASRMELGYTIAGNSDFSLSGDSEASGSIEIDDGRFELSGASRLDMTGTARDISIEASGASNVNLGGLAAATADVHLSGASDAVIDVADSMNVYLSGASELEYSGSPKLGKIEVSGGSTVTKR
;
A
#
# COMPACT_ATOMS: atom_id res chain seq x y z
N MET A 1 -12.58 18.94 9.76
CA MET A 1 -13.02 17.59 10.17
C MET A 1 -13.01 16.74 8.92
N THR A 2 -11.88 16.07 8.66
CA THR A 2 -11.79 15.04 7.63
C THR A 2 -12.42 13.76 8.23
N HIS A 3 -13.30 13.11 7.47
CA HIS A 3 -14.04 11.94 7.96
C HIS A 3 -13.17 10.70 7.83
N SER A 4 -13.34 9.72 8.73
CA SER A 4 -12.71 8.42 8.56
C SER A 4 -13.45 7.58 7.53
N LEU A 5 -12.71 6.84 6.71
CA LEU A 5 -13.25 5.85 5.77
C LEU A 5 -12.76 4.46 6.15
N ALA A 6 -13.63 3.47 5.97
CA ALA A 6 -13.28 2.07 6.13
C ALA A 6 -13.97 1.28 5.01
N PHE A 7 -13.19 0.54 4.24
CA PHE A 7 -13.66 -0.30 3.14
C PHE A 7 -13.20 -1.73 3.35
N GLU A 8 -14.15 -2.66 3.30
CA GLU A 8 -13.87 -4.10 3.38
C GLU A 8 -14.38 -4.76 2.11
N LEU A 9 -13.48 -5.42 1.38
CA LEU A 9 -13.77 -6.22 0.20
C LEU A 9 -13.34 -7.67 0.45
N SER A 10 -14.20 -8.61 0.10
CA SER A 10 -13.92 -10.03 0.23
C SER A 10 -14.50 -10.84 -0.94
N GLY A 11 -13.99 -12.05 -1.12
CA GLY A 11 -14.41 -12.94 -2.20
C GLY A 11 -13.76 -12.54 -3.52
N ALA A 12 -14.54 -12.01 -4.46
CA ALA A 12 -14.09 -11.54 -5.77
C ALA A 12 -14.79 -10.21 -6.08
N SER A 13 -14.62 -9.24 -5.17
CA SER A 13 -15.35 -7.98 -5.18
C SER A 13 -14.50 -6.88 -5.82
N ARG A 14 -15.16 -5.89 -6.43
CA ARG A 14 -14.50 -4.71 -7.01
C ARG A 14 -15.06 -3.41 -6.43
N MET A 15 -14.16 -2.48 -6.15
CA MET A 15 -14.46 -1.10 -5.77
C MET A 15 -13.76 -0.12 -6.68
N GLU A 16 -14.51 0.89 -7.12
CA GLU A 16 -13.98 2.03 -7.86
C GLU A 16 -14.40 3.30 -7.12
N LEU A 17 -13.41 4.01 -6.58
CA LEU A 17 -13.61 5.28 -5.90
C LEU A 17 -13.31 6.42 -6.87
N GLY A 18 -14.22 7.39 -6.91
CA GLY A 18 -13.90 8.71 -7.46
C GLY A 18 -12.90 9.46 -6.57
N TYR A 19 -12.64 10.73 -6.91
CA TYR A 19 -11.81 11.58 -6.05
C TYR A 19 -12.44 11.74 -4.67
N THR A 20 -11.69 11.37 -3.64
CA THR A 20 -12.16 11.31 -2.26
C THR A 20 -11.18 12.01 -1.33
N ILE A 21 -11.68 12.91 -0.48
CA ILE A 21 -10.90 13.53 0.59
C ILE A 21 -11.37 12.96 1.92
N ALA A 22 -10.44 12.40 2.69
CA ALA A 22 -10.72 11.80 3.98
C ALA A 22 -9.55 12.02 4.96
N GLY A 23 -9.75 11.64 6.22
CA GLY A 23 -8.70 11.68 7.23
C GLY A 23 -8.05 10.30 7.26
N ASN A 24 -8.33 9.57 8.34
CA ASN A 24 -7.92 8.18 8.49
C ASN A 24 -8.73 7.29 7.54
N SER A 25 -8.05 6.52 6.70
CA SER A 25 -8.69 5.65 5.72
C SER A 25 -8.12 4.23 5.79
N ASP A 26 -9.00 3.26 5.99
CA ASP A 26 -8.67 1.84 6.09
C ASP A 26 -9.25 1.09 4.88
N PHE A 27 -8.40 0.33 4.19
CA PHE A 27 -8.75 -0.50 3.06
C PHE A 27 -8.31 -1.93 3.34
N SER A 28 -9.28 -2.82 3.55
CA SER A 28 -9.05 -4.25 3.76
C SER A 28 -9.59 -5.04 2.57
N LEU A 29 -8.71 -5.71 1.83
CA LEU A 29 -9.04 -6.53 0.66
C LEU A 29 -8.59 -7.97 0.90
N SER A 30 -9.50 -8.92 0.67
CA SER A 30 -9.23 -10.35 0.82
C SER A 30 -9.85 -11.18 -0.32
N GLY A 31 -9.33 -12.39 -0.52
CA GLY A 31 -9.76 -13.28 -1.59
C GLY A 31 -9.06 -12.93 -2.91
N ASP A 32 -9.82 -12.44 -3.88
CA ASP A 32 -9.42 -12.00 -5.22
C ASP A 32 -10.09 -10.65 -5.50
N SER A 33 -9.96 -9.72 -4.55
CA SER A 33 -10.67 -8.44 -4.57
C SER A 33 -9.81 -7.33 -5.15
N GLU A 34 -10.47 -6.33 -5.76
CA GLU A 34 -9.80 -5.21 -6.41
C GLU A 34 -10.36 -3.87 -5.94
N ALA A 35 -9.50 -2.91 -5.60
CA ALA A 35 -9.91 -1.54 -5.33
C ALA A 35 -9.06 -0.55 -6.13
N SER A 36 -9.69 0.49 -6.68
CA SER A 36 -8.98 1.56 -7.38
C SER A 36 -9.59 2.94 -7.17
N GLY A 37 -8.81 4.00 -7.34
CA GLY A 37 -9.32 5.37 -7.26
C GLY A 37 -8.28 6.48 -7.03
N SER A 38 -8.78 7.64 -6.61
CA SER A 38 -7.96 8.81 -6.26
C SER A 38 -8.34 9.33 -4.89
N ILE A 39 -7.35 9.44 -4.00
CA ILE A 39 -7.56 9.76 -2.59
C ILE A 39 -6.61 10.87 -2.12
N GLU A 40 -7.12 11.74 -1.27
CA GLU A 40 -6.34 12.69 -0.47
C GLU A 40 -6.64 12.41 0.99
N ILE A 41 -5.66 11.85 1.69
CA ILE A 41 -5.84 11.32 3.05
C ILE A 41 -4.75 11.80 4.00
N ASP A 42 -5.07 11.83 5.29
CA ASP A 42 -4.06 12.05 6.32
C ASP A 42 -3.31 10.74 6.57
N ASP A 43 -4.01 9.69 6.98
CA ASP A 43 -3.43 8.41 7.39
C ASP A 43 -4.10 7.27 6.60
N GLY A 44 -3.32 6.50 5.84
CA GLY A 44 -3.80 5.37 5.04
C GLY A 44 -3.31 4.03 5.58
N ARG A 45 -4.23 3.09 5.82
CA ARG A 45 -3.91 1.70 6.11
C ARG A 45 -4.44 0.81 4.99
N PHE A 46 -3.56 0.04 4.38
CA PHE A 46 -3.86 -0.82 3.24
C PHE A 46 -3.49 -2.26 3.57
N GLU A 47 -4.49 -3.10 3.79
CA GLU A 47 -4.32 -4.52 4.11
C GLU A 47 -4.83 -5.39 2.96
N LEU A 48 -3.93 -6.18 2.40
CA LEU A 48 -4.24 -7.09 1.30
C LEU A 48 -3.86 -8.53 1.66
N SER A 49 -4.77 -9.46 1.38
CA SER A 49 -4.53 -10.89 1.51
C SER A 49 -5.17 -11.67 0.37
N GLY A 50 -4.69 -12.91 0.15
CA GLY A 50 -5.12 -13.75 -0.97
C GLY A 50 -4.39 -13.41 -2.26
N ALA A 51 -5.12 -13.01 -3.30
CA ALA A 51 -4.62 -12.54 -4.61
C ALA A 51 -5.21 -11.17 -4.95
N SER A 52 -5.32 -10.30 -3.94
CA SER A 52 -6.01 -9.01 -4.07
C SER A 52 -5.15 -7.94 -4.74
N ARG A 53 -5.79 -6.92 -5.31
CA ARG A 53 -5.12 -5.79 -5.97
C ARG A 53 -5.65 -4.44 -5.49
N LEU A 54 -4.74 -3.51 -5.22
CA LEU A 54 -5.05 -2.12 -4.90
C LEU A 54 -4.32 -1.18 -5.87
N ASP A 55 -5.03 -0.21 -6.45
CA ASP A 55 -4.45 0.80 -7.35
C ASP A 55 -4.97 2.20 -6.99
N MET A 56 -4.21 2.98 -6.22
CA MET A 56 -4.63 4.29 -5.75
C MET A 56 -3.63 5.38 -6.15
N THR A 57 -4.17 6.56 -6.44
CA THR A 57 -3.41 7.77 -6.77
C THR A 57 -3.79 8.93 -5.85
N GLY A 58 -2.98 9.99 -5.82
CA GLY A 58 -3.26 11.20 -5.05
C GLY A 58 -2.19 11.51 -4.02
N THR A 59 -2.58 11.78 -2.78
CA THR A 59 -1.65 12.19 -1.71
C THR A 59 -2.02 11.58 -0.38
N ALA A 60 -1.01 11.24 0.41
CA ALA A 60 -1.16 10.83 1.81
C ALA A 60 -0.07 11.47 2.68
N ARG A 61 -0.35 11.71 3.96
CA ARG A 61 0.72 12.08 4.89
C ARG A 61 1.45 10.82 5.34
N ASP A 62 0.75 9.87 5.94
CA ASP A 62 1.34 8.59 6.37
C ASP A 62 0.61 7.42 5.73
N ILE A 63 1.36 6.42 5.25
CA ILE A 63 0.79 5.15 4.77
C ILE A 63 1.39 3.95 5.49
N SER A 64 0.55 2.96 5.77
CA SER A 64 0.93 1.63 6.24
C SER A 64 0.37 0.59 5.27
N ILE A 65 1.25 -0.30 4.80
CA ILE A 65 0.90 -1.35 3.83
C ILE A 65 1.24 -2.70 4.45
N GLU A 66 0.23 -3.56 4.58
CA GLU A 66 0.41 -4.98 4.89
C GLU A 66 -0.15 -5.81 3.73
N ALA A 67 0.73 -6.53 3.02
CA ALA A 67 0.31 -7.42 1.94
C ALA A 67 0.85 -8.84 2.14
N SER A 68 -0.04 -9.82 1.96
CA SER A 68 0.28 -11.24 2.07
C SER A 68 -0.37 -12.06 0.96
N GLY A 69 0.12 -13.28 0.75
CA GLY A 69 -0.36 -14.17 -0.31
C GLY A 69 0.33 -13.88 -1.64
N ALA A 70 -0.43 -13.50 -2.67
CA ALA A 70 0.02 -13.10 -4.00
C ALA A 70 -0.64 -11.75 -4.37
N SER A 71 -0.58 -10.80 -3.45
CA SER A 71 -1.29 -9.52 -3.55
C SER A 71 -0.44 -8.46 -4.25
N ASN A 72 -1.08 -7.50 -4.93
CA ASN A 72 -0.40 -6.43 -5.65
C ASN A 72 -0.90 -5.04 -5.17
N VAL A 73 0.02 -4.20 -4.73
CA VAL A 73 -0.27 -2.85 -4.24
C VAL A 73 0.40 -1.81 -5.15
N ASN A 74 -0.39 -1.07 -5.92
CA ASN A 74 0.09 0.03 -6.74
C ASN A 74 -0.34 1.37 -6.13
N LEU A 75 0.59 2.01 -5.43
CA LEU A 75 0.48 3.37 -4.91
C LEU A 75 1.55 4.29 -5.52
N GLY A 76 2.12 3.91 -6.67
CA GLY A 76 3.18 4.71 -7.32
C GLY A 76 2.70 6.07 -7.83
N GLY A 77 1.38 6.27 -7.94
CA GLY A 77 0.75 7.56 -8.23
C GLY A 77 0.20 8.29 -7.00
N LEU A 78 0.47 7.78 -5.79
CA LEU A 78 0.08 8.37 -4.51
C LEU A 78 1.34 8.87 -3.79
N ALA A 79 1.51 10.19 -3.74
CA ALA A 79 2.65 10.80 -3.06
C ALA A 79 2.43 10.75 -1.54
N ALA A 80 3.19 9.91 -0.85
CA ALA A 80 3.17 9.79 0.61
C ALA A 80 4.35 10.54 1.26
N ALA A 81 4.14 11.17 2.42
CA ALA A 81 5.27 11.72 3.18
C ALA A 81 6.06 10.59 3.86
N THR A 82 5.38 9.70 4.58
CA THR A 82 6.01 8.54 5.23
C THR A 82 5.33 7.22 4.87
N ALA A 83 6.10 6.13 4.92
CA ALA A 83 5.60 4.79 4.65
C ALA A 83 6.14 3.74 5.63
N ASP A 84 5.29 2.81 6.04
CA ASP A 84 5.67 1.57 6.72
C ASP A 84 5.15 0.37 5.93
N VAL A 85 6.07 -0.45 5.39
CA VAL A 85 5.76 -1.45 4.36
C VAL A 85 6.11 -2.86 4.84
N HIS A 86 5.11 -3.72 4.87
CA HIS A 86 5.20 -5.11 5.29
C HIS A 86 4.67 -6.02 4.17
N LEU A 87 5.56 -6.72 3.47
CA LEU A 87 5.17 -7.69 2.44
C LEU A 87 5.63 -9.10 2.80
N SER A 88 4.75 -10.06 2.57
CA SER A 88 5.02 -11.49 2.78
C SER A 88 4.39 -12.35 1.67
N GLY A 89 4.84 -13.59 1.54
CA GLY A 89 4.41 -14.47 0.46
C GLY A 89 5.08 -14.11 -0.87
N ALA A 90 4.30 -13.94 -1.92
CA ALA A 90 4.72 -13.49 -3.26
C ALA A 90 3.96 -12.19 -3.63
N SER A 91 4.02 -11.20 -2.74
CA SER A 91 3.31 -9.93 -2.88
C SER A 91 4.22 -8.84 -3.41
N ASP A 92 3.67 -7.91 -4.18
CA ASP A 92 4.40 -6.80 -4.78
C ASP A 92 3.81 -5.45 -4.34
N ALA A 93 4.66 -4.44 -4.16
CA ALA A 93 4.23 -3.07 -3.94
C ALA A 93 5.03 -2.04 -4.74
N VAL A 94 4.36 -1.03 -5.27
CA VAL A 94 4.96 0.16 -5.90
C VAL A 94 4.50 1.39 -5.13
N ILE A 95 5.44 2.22 -4.64
CA ILE A 95 5.12 3.40 -3.82
C ILE A 95 5.97 4.64 -4.17
N ASP A 96 5.46 5.83 -3.88
CA ASP A 96 6.20 7.11 -3.94
C ASP A 96 6.25 7.74 -2.53
N VAL A 97 7.45 7.92 -1.99
CA VAL A 97 7.65 8.36 -0.59
C VAL A 97 8.69 9.48 -0.51
N ALA A 98 8.33 10.57 0.16
CA ALA A 98 9.18 11.76 0.24
C ALA A 98 10.15 11.77 1.43
N ASP A 99 9.68 11.49 2.65
CA ASP A 99 10.40 11.85 3.87
C ASP A 99 11.09 10.65 4.54
N SER A 100 10.36 9.58 4.86
CA SER A 100 10.93 8.41 5.53
C SER A 100 10.17 7.13 5.28
N MET A 101 10.88 6.00 5.30
CA MET A 101 10.28 4.69 5.05
C MET A 101 10.91 3.57 5.88
N ASN A 102 10.09 2.68 6.44
CA ASN A 102 10.49 1.37 6.95
C ASN A 102 9.99 0.26 6.03
N VAL A 103 10.76 -0.83 5.93
CA VAL A 103 10.45 -1.95 5.02
C VAL A 103 10.76 -3.28 5.68
N TYR A 104 9.81 -4.20 5.61
CA TYR A 104 9.92 -5.58 6.08
C TYR A 104 9.39 -6.52 4.99
N LEU A 105 10.30 -7.25 4.35
CA LEU A 105 10.00 -8.19 3.28
C LEU A 105 10.40 -9.61 3.65
N SER A 106 9.51 -10.56 3.35
CA SER A 106 9.77 -11.99 3.50
C SER A 106 9.12 -12.81 2.37
N GLY A 107 9.56 -14.05 2.20
CA GLY A 107 9.07 -14.94 1.14
C GLY A 107 9.77 -14.67 -0.19
N ALA A 108 9.01 -14.24 -1.19
CA ALA A 108 9.42 -13.86 -2.54
C ALA A 108 8.71 -12.55 -2.94
N SER A 109 8.72 -11.57 -2.05
CA SER A 109 8.02 -10.29 -2.24
C SER A 109 8.92 -9.23 -2.88
N GLU A 110 8.33 -8.26 -3.59
CA GLU A 110 9.06 -7.17 -4.23
C GLU A 110 8.50 -5.80 -3.82
N LEU A 111 9.38 -4.89 -3.44
CA LEU A 111 9.05 -3.49 -3.22
C LEU A 111 9.80 -2.63 -4.22
N GLU A 112 9.07 -1.89 -5.04
CA GLU A 112 9.58 -0.81 -5.84
C GLU A 112 9.19 0.53 -5.22
N TYR A 113 10.15 1.42 -4.98
CA TYR A 113 9.87 2.73 -4.44
C TYR A 113 10.53 3.84 -5.26
N SER A 114 9.89 5.00 -5.26
CA SER A 114 10.39 6.24 -5.83
C SER A 114 10.50 7.32 -4.75
N GLY A 115 11.00 8.51 -5.13
CA GLY A 115 11.29 9.58 -4.18
C GLY A 115 12.69 9.48 -3.55
N SER A 116 12.88 10.17 -2.42
CA SER A 116 14.16 10.18 -1.69
C SER A 116 13.97 10.10 -0.18
N PRO A 117 13.26 9.06 0.32
CA PRO A 117 13.00 8.94 1.74
C PRO A 117 14.27 8.60 2.50
N LYS A 118 14.33 9.04 3.75
CA LYS A 118 15.27 8.48 4.73
C LYS A 118 14.85 7.06 5.06
N LEU A 119 15.67 6.10 4.66
CA LEU A 119 15.44 4.69 4.98
C LEU A 119 15.70 4.46 6.47
N GLY A 120 14.66 4.02 7.17
CA GLY A 120 14.71 3.62 8.57
C GLY A 120 15.11 2.16 8.68
N LYS A 121 14.23 1.33 9.27
CA LYS A 121 14.48 -0.09 9.43
C LYS A 121 14.16 -0.82 8.12
N ILE A 122 15.12 -1.60 7.63
CA ILE A 122 14.99 -2.43 6.42
C ILE A 122 15.35 -3.87 6.79
N GLU A 123 14.37 -4.76 6.77
CA GLU A 123 14.56 -6.20 6.95
C GLU A 123 14.06 -6.94 5.71
N VAL A 124 14.95 -7.60 4.99
CA VAL A 124 14.63 -8.32 3.76
C VAL A 124 15.14 -9.75 3.90
N SER A 125 14.26 -10.72 3.68
CA SER A 125 14.57 -12.15 3.82
C SER A 125 13.90 -12.99 2.73
N GLY A 126 14.38 -14.22 2.54
CA GLY A 126 13.92 -15.09 1.46
C GLY A 126 14.44 -14.64 0.09
N GLY A 127 13.64 -14.81 -0.96
CA GLY A 127 13.87 -14.31 -2.32
C GLY A 127 13.33 -12.89 -2.54
N SER A 128 13.12 -12.11 -1.48
CA SER A 128 12.49 -10.80 -1.58
C SER A 128 13.46 -9.71 -2.03
N THR A 129 12.96 -8.65 -2.67
CA THR A 129 13.79 -7.57 -3.23
C THR A 129 13.22 -6.19 -2.96
N VAL A 130 14.12 -5.20 -2.82
CA VAL A 130 13.76 -3.78 -2.71
C VAL A 130 14.52 -3.02 -3.79
N THR A 131 13.79 -2.35 -4.67
CA THR A 131 14.33 -1.62 -5.83
C THR A 131 13.94 -0.16 -5.74
N LYS A 132 14.92 0.74 -5.91
CA LYS A 132 14.66 2.16 -6.11
C LYS A 132 14.51 2.46 -7.60
N ARG A 133 13.44 3.13 -8.00
CA ARG A 133 13.24 3.64 -9.37
C ARG A 133 13.97 4.97 -9.62
#